data_AF-A0AA37TIP2-F1
#
_entry.id   AF-A0AA37TIP2-F1
#
_cell.length_a   1.000
_cell.length_b   1.000
_cell.length_c   1.000
_cell.angle_alpha   90.00
_cell.angle_beta   90.00
_cell.angle_gamma   90.00
#
_symmetry.space_group_name_H-M   'P 1'
#
loop_
_entity.id
_entity.type
_entity.pdbx_description
1 polymer ?
#
loop_
_entity_poly.entity_id
_entity_poly.type
_entity_poly.pdbx_seq_one_letter_code
_entity_poly.pdbx_strand_id
1 'polypeptide(L)' 'MSDTADPRHEIVVARLMRQLDRFAHDLGVDEFDVRLIAQRVIADMPLMPDEDRLARARNWLLVASA' A
#
# COMPACT_ATOMS: atom_id res chain seq x y z
N MET A 1 14.87 -2.26 -20.16
CA MET A 1 14.91 -0.94 -19.49
C MET A 1 14.85 -1.25 -18.02
N SER A 2 15.93 -1.04 -17.26
CA SER A 2 15.90 -1.28 -15.80
C SER A 2 14.91 -0.31 -15.19
N ASP A 3 13.73 -0.83 -14.90
CA ASP A 3 12.72 -0.23 -14.03
C ASP A 3 13.28 -0.24 -12.61
N THR A 4 14.28 0.61 -12.40
CA THR A 4 14.84 0.85 -11.07
C THR A 4 13.77 1.68 -10.39
N ALA A 5 12.86 1.01 -9.69
CA ALA A 5 11.80 1.63 -8.92
C ALA A 5 12.38 2.86 -8.22
N ASP A 6 11.78 4.03 -8.43
CA ASP A 6 12.25 5.29 -7.86
C ASP A 6 12.50 5.05 -6.37
N PRO A 7 13.73 5.27 -5.84
CA PRO A 7 14.02 5.04 -4.44
C PRO A 7 13.03 5.75 -3.50
N ARG A 8 12.46 6.88 -3.93
CA ARG A 8 11.40 7.59 -3.19
C ARG A 8 10.08 6.81 -3.19
N HIS A 9 9.73 6.18 -4.31
CA HIS A 9 8.55 5.32 -4.41
C HIS A 9 8.66 4.13 -3.47
N GLU A 10 9.79 3.42 -3.47
CA GLU A 10 10.01 2.26 -2.58
C GLU A 10 10.01 2.66 -1.09
N ILE A 11 10.52 3.85 -0.75
CA ILE A 11 10.42 4.39 0.62
C ILE A 11 8.96 4.58 1.03
N VAL A 12 8.11 5.12 0.14
CA VAL A 12 6.68 5.32 0.43
C VAL A 12 5.96 3.98 0.54
N VAL A 13 6.22 3.03 -0.38
CA VAL A 13 5.67 1.67 -0.30
C VAL A 13 6.03 1.02 1.04
N ALA A 14 7.31 1.02 1.43
CA ALA A 14 7.76 0.42 2.69
C ALA A 14 7.17 1.11 3.94
N ARG A 15 6.86 2.42 3.86
CA ARG A 15 6.16 3.14 4.94
C ARG A 15 4.70 2.75 5.03
N LEU A 16 4.01 2.64 3.90
CA LEU A 16 2.60 2.21 3.87
C LEU A 16 2.48 0.75 4.32
N MET A 17 3.34 -0.14 3.83
CA MET A 17 3.33 -1.55 4.25
C MET A 17 3.48 -1.72 5.75
N ARG A 18 4.44 -1.03 6.39
CA ARG A 18 4.59 -1.06 7.85
C ARG A 18 3.35 -0.57 8.61
N GLN A 19 2.61 0.37 8.04
CA GLN A 19 1.39 0.91 8.65
C GLN A 19 0.15 0.04 8.39
N LEU A 20 0.18 -0.80 7.36
CA LEU A 20 -0.89 -1.72 6.99
C LEU A 20 -0.70 -3.11 7.59
N ASP A 21 0.53 -3.50 7.96
CA ASP A 21 0.91 -4.85 8.39
C ASP A 21 -0.06 -5.47 9.42
N ARG A 22 -0.22 -4.84 10.59
CA ARG A 22 -1.16 -5.34 11.62
C ARG A 22 -2.60 -5.44 11.10
N PHE A 23 -3.05 -4.46 10.33
CA PHE A 23 -4.42 -4.44 9.80
C PHE A 23 -4.65 -5.57 8.80
N ALA A 24 -3.70 -5.80 7.90
CA ALA A 24 -3.75 -6.89 6.94
C ALA A 24 -3.66 -8.26 7.62
N HIS A 25 -2.82 -8.38 8.65
CA HIS A 25 -2.71 -9.58 9.46
C HIS A 25 -4.04 -9.95 10.13
N ASP A 26 -4.73 -8.96 10.72
CA ASP A 26 -6.04 -9.15 11.35
C ASP A 26 -7.13 -9.57 10.34
N LEU A 27 -6.96 -9.19 9.06
CA LEU A 27 -7.85 -9.58 7.96
C LEU A 27 -7.45 -10.88 7.25
N GLY A 28 -6.28 -11.46 7.57
CA GLY A 28 -5.75 -12.64 6.88
C GLY A 28 -5.32 -12.38 5.43
N VAL A 29 -5.05 -11.12 5.06
CA VAL A 29 -4.58 -10.74 3.72
C VAL A 29 -3.07 -10.93 3.64
N ASP A 30 -2.58 -11.55 2.55
CA ASP A 30 -1.16 -11.81 2.38
C ASP A 30 -0.34 -10.56 2.04
N GLU A 31 0.96 -10.63 2.32
CA GLU A 31 1.90 -9.52 2.13
C GLU A 31 2.01 -9.06 0.67
N PHE A 32 1.85 -9.98 -0.29
CA PHE A 32 1.92 -9.65 -1.71
C PHE A 32 0.74 -8.77 -2.13
N ASP A 33 -0.47 -9.12 -1.68
CA ASP A 33 -1.67 -8.32 -1.93
C ASP A 33 -1.62 -6.96 -1.24
N VAL A 34 -1.08 -6.89 -0.01
CA VAL A 34 -0.85 -5.62 0.69
C VAL A 34 0.12 -4.73 -0.09
N ARG A 35 1.21 -5.31 -0.62
CA ARG A 35 2.20 -4.58 -1.42
C ARG A 35 1.58 -4.06 -2.71
N LEU A 36 0.79 -4.88 -3.41
CA LEU A 36 0.11 -4.50 -4.64
C LEU A 36 -0.86 -3.34 -4.41
N ILE A 37 -1.63 -3.39 -3.32
CA ILE A 37 -2.52 -2.30 -2.90
C ILE A 37 -1.71 -1.04 -2.59
N ALA A 38 -0.62 -1.14 -1.84
CA ALA A 38 0.24 -0.01 -1.48
C ALA A 38 0.82 0.69 -2.73
N GLN A 39 1.32 -0.09 -3.70
CA GLN A 39 1.82 0.45 -4.97
C GLN A 39 0.71 1.16 -5.75
N ARG A 40 -0.47 0.55 -5.79
CA ARG A 40 -1.59 1.08 -6.57
C ARG A 40 -2.19 2.35 -5.97
N VAL A 41 -2.27 2.49 -4.64
CA VAL A 41 -2.71 3.77 -4.03
C VAL A 41 -1.71 4.90 -4.26
N ILE A 42 -0.40 4.61 -4.37
CA ILE A 42 0.59 5.64 -4.73
C ILE A 42 0.40 6.07 -6.19
N ALA A 43 0.18 5.11 -7.10
CA ALA A 43 -0.06 5.39 -8.52
C ALA A 43 -1.36 6.18 -8.73
N ASP A 44 -2.43 5.84 -8.02
CA ASP A 44 -3.74 6.49 -8.14
C ASP A 44 -3.81 7.84 -7.42
N MET A 45 -2.98 8.05 -6.39
CA MET A 45 -2.98 9.25 -5.55
C MET A 45 -1.57 9.87 -5.41
N PRO A 46 -0.91 10.27 -6.53
CA PRO A 46 0.50 10.66 -6.53
C PRO A 46 0.78 11.98 -5.77
N LEU A 47 -0.24 12.83 -5.62
CA LEU A 47 -0.11 14.14 -4.95
C LEU A 47 -0.68 14.15 -3.52
N MET A 48 -1.31 13.06 -3.09
CA MET A 48 -1.95 13.00 -1.77
C MET A 48 -0.93 12.61 -0.69
N PRO A 49 -1.11 13.06 0.56
CA PRO A 49 -0.27 12.63 1.67
C PRO A 49 -0.44 11.14 1.96
N ASP A 50 0.53 10.56 2.65
CA ASP A 50 0.54 9.13 2.98
C ASP A 50 -0.67 8.73 3.86
N GLU A 51 -1.20 9.64 4.68
CA GLU A 51 -2.40 9.39 5.50
C GLU A 51 -3.65 9.11 4.64
N ASP A 52 -3.86 9.88 3.58
CA ASP A 52 -4.98 9.68 2.66
C ASP A 52 -4.81 8.40 1.83
N ARG A 53 -3.57 8.09 1.42
CA ARG A 53 -3.23 6.82 0.77
C ARG A 53 -3.47 5.64 1.69
N LEU A 54 -3.14 5.78 2.98
CA LEU A 54 -3.35 4.75 3.99
C LEU A 54 -4.84 4.48 4.22
N ALA A 55 -5.65 5.52 4.34
CA ALA A 55 -7.10 5.39 4.45
C ALA A 55 -7.69 4.66 3.23
N ARG A 56 -7.24 5.02 2.02
CA ARG A 56 -7.64 4.34 0.79
C ARG A 56 -7.21 2.87 0.77
N ALA A 57 -5.96 2.59 1.13
CA ALA A 57 -5.42 1.23 1.15
C ALA A 57 -6.18 0.33 2.13
N ARG A 58 -6.52 0.83 3.33
CA ARG A 58 -7.36 0.10 4.30
C ARG A 58 -8.73 -0.24 3.74
N ASN A 59 -9.38 0.70 3.06
CA ASN A 59 -10.68 0.42 2.41
C ASN A 59 -10.56 -0.68 1.36
N TRP A 60 -9.46 -0.72 0.60
CA TRP A 60 -9.24 -1.77 -0.38
C TRP A 60 -8.91 -3.12 0.24
N LEU A 61 -8.14 -3.14 1.33
CA LEU A 61 -7.90 -4.38 2.08
C LEU A 61 -9.18 -4.97 2.67
N LEU A 62 -10.10 -4.13 3.18
CA LEU A 62 -11.41 -4.58 3.63
C LEU A 62 -12.21 -5.25 2.50
N VAL A 63 -12.17 -4.68 1.30
CA VAL A 63 -12.83 -5.26 0.12
C VAL A 63 -12.15 -6.55 -0.32
N ALA A 64 -10.82 -6.64 -0.23
CA ALA A 64 -10.06 -7.84 -0.59
C ALA A 64 -10.27 -9.01 0.40
N SER A 65 -10.55 -8.71 1.67
CA SER A 65 -10.80 -9.71 2.72
C SER A 65 -12.23 -10.24 2.79
N ALA A 66 -13.17 -9.63 2.06
CA ALA A 66 -14.60 -9.95 2.08
C ALA A 66 -14.95 -11.04 1.06
#